data_AF-A0A924BP33-F1
#
_entry.id   AF-A0A924BP33-F1
#
_cell.length_a   1.000
_cell.length_b   1.000
_cell.length_c   1.000
_cell.angle_alpha   90.00
_cell.angle_beta   90.00
_cell.angle_gamma   90.00
#
_symmetry.space_group_name_H-M   'P 1'
#
loop_
_entity.id
_entity.type
_entity.pdbx_description
1 polymer ?
#
loop_
_entity_poly.entity_id
_entity_poly.type
_entity_poly.pdbx_seq_one_letter_code
_entity_poly.pdbx_strand_id
1 'polypeptide(L)'
;MPWSEEGRLMVILLFFSFAVSVLATLFFIRASRDHVSHYEQAKPQRFHSGDVPRLGGAAILMGSICGWLFAGFAEVAGGGLNVRAEWAFVISWVLIVLPALLGGFYEDITQRLSVRYRLLLTATSAGLACALLGVSVVRLGIPGLDNWLVAM
;
A
#
# COMPACT_ATOMS: atom_id res chain seq x y z
N MET A 1 -14.63 -21.51 21.99
CA MET A 1 -14.97 -20.07 21.97
C MET A 1 -15.74 -19.78 20.69
N PRO A 2 -17.03 -19.42 20.72
CA PRO A 2 -17.71 -18.96 19.53
C PRO A 2 -17.38 -17.48 19.35
N TRP A 3 -16.67 -17.14 18.27
CA TRP A 3 -16.42 -15.75 17.88
C TRP A 3 -17.75 -15.09 17.50
N SER A 4 -17.90 -13.80 17.84
CA SER A 4 -19.05 -13.00 17.39
C SER A 4 -19.14 -13.03 15.86
N GLU A 5 -20.35 -12.87 15.31
CA GLU A 5 -20.57 -12.84 13.86
C GLU A 5 -19.71 -11.77 13.18
N GLU A 6 -19.65 -10.59 13.78
CA GLU A 6 -18.75 -9.49 13.42
C GLU A 6 -17.27 -9.92 13.34
N GLY A 7 -16.80 -10.69 14.32
CA GLY A 7 -15.43 -11.23 14.32
C GLY A 7 -15.19 -12.17 13.15
N ARG A 8 -16.17 -13.01 12.79
CA ARG A 8 -16.05 -13.91 11.63
C ARG A 8 -15.98 -13.12 10.31
N LEU A 9 -16.78 -12.07 10.17
CA LEU A 9 -16.81 -11.23 8.95
C LEU A 9 -15.48 -10.48 8.73
N MET A 10 -14.90 -9.90 9.79
CA MET A 10 -13.57 -9.29 9.70
C MET A 10 -12.50 -10.33 9.33
N VAL A 11 -12.57 -11.53 9.91
CA VAL A 11 -11.63 -12.60 9.62
C VAL A 11 -11.71 -13.02 8.15
N ILE A 12 -12.91 -13.11 7.56
CA ILE A 12 -13.08 -13.38 6.13
C ILE A 12 -12.37 -12.32 5.27
N LEU A 13 -12.56 -11.04 5.59
CA LEU A 13 -11.90 -9.94 4.89
C LEU A 13 -10.37 -10.04 4.99
N LEU A 14 -9.84 -10.29 6.19
CA LEU A 14 -8.41 -10.43 6.42
C LEU A 14 -7.81 -11.62 5.67
N PHE A 15 -8.47 -12.78 5.71
CA PHE A 15 -8.04 -13.97 4.96
C PHE A 15 -8.10 -13.75 3.45
N PHE A 16 -9.10 -13.04 2.96
CA PHE A 16 -9.20 -12.67 1.55
C PHE A 16 -8.02 -11.80 1.13
N SER A 17 -7.76 -10.70 1.85
CA SER A 17 -6.61 -9.82 1.59
C SER A 17 -5.27 -10.55 1.69
N PHE A 18 -5.12 -11.42 2.70
CA PHE A 18 -3.94 -12.26 2.86
C PHE A 18 -3.75 -13.20 1.68
N ALA A 19 -4.79 -13.93 1.27
CA ALA A 19 -4.73 -14.86 0.15
C ALA A 19 -4.33 -14.15 -1.16
N VAL A 20 -4.92 -13.00 -1.45
CA VAL A 20 -4.54 -12.17 -2.60
C VAL A 20 -3.07 -11.75 -2.52
N SER A 21 -2.60 -11.31 -1.35
CA SER A 21 -1.20 -10.92 -1.15
C SER A 21 -0.22 -12.08 -1.34
N VAL A 22 -0.56 -13.28 -0.84
CA VAL A 22 0.23 -14.50 -1.03
C VAL A 22 0.29 -14.86 -2.51
N LEU A 23 -0.85 -14.88 -3.20
CA LEU A 23 -0.91 -15.19 -4.63
C LEU A 23 -0.11 -14.18 -5.46
N ALA A 24 -0.24 -12.88 -5.16
CA ALA A 24 0.54 -11.84 -5.81
C ALA A 24 2.04 -12.00 -5.56
N THR A 25 2.45 -12.32 -4.33
CA THR A 25 3.85 -12.58 -3.98
C THR A 25 4.40 -13.79 -4.75
N LEU A 26 3.66 -14.90 -4.78
CA LEU A 26 4.04 -16.10 -5.53
C LEU A 26 4.14 -15.82 -7.03
N PHE A 27 3.21 -15.04 -7.58
CA PHE A 27 3.24 -14.58 -8.96
C PHE A 27 4.50 -13.75 -9.24
N PHE A 28 4.81 -12.75 -8.41
CA PHE A 28 6.00 -11.92 -8.59
C PHE A 28 7.30 -12.72 -8.48
N ILE A 29 7.40 -13.64 -7.52
CA ILE A 29 8.56 -14.54 -7.40
C ILE A 29 8.71 -15.41 -8.65
N ARG A 30 7.60 -15.92 -9.19
CA ARG A 30 7.63 -16.78 -10.39
C ARG A 30 7.97 -15.97 -11.63
N ALA A 31 7.38 -14.79 -11.80
CA ALA A 31 7.65 -13.89 -12.92
C ALA A 31 9.08 -13.33 -12.90
N SER A 32 9.66 -13.10 -11.70
CA SER A 32 11.03 -12.61 -11.58
C SER A 32 12.08 -13.66 -11.88
N ARG A 33 11.77 -14.98 -11.77
CA ARG A 33 12.74 -16.04 -12.05
C ARG A 33 13.33 -15.94 -13.47
N ASP A 34 12.53 -15.48 -14.43
CA ASP A 34 12.97 -15.30 -15.82
C ASP A 34 13.80 -14.02 -16.02
N HIS A 35 13.68 -13.03 -15.11
CA HIS A 35 14.39 -11.74 -15.14
C HIS A 35 15.73 -11.71 -14.40
N VAL A 36 16.02 -12.72 -13.55
CA VAL A 36 17.23 -12.79 -12.70
C VAL A 36 18.49 -13.19 -13.48
N SER A 37 18.39 -13.53 -14.78
CA SER A 37 19.53 -13.95 -15.60
C SER A 37 20.43 -12.80 -16.12
N HIS A 38 20.09 -11.52 -15.86
CA HIS A 38 20.74 -10.37 -16.52
C HIS A 38 21.15 -9.19 -15.61
N TYR A 39 21.49 -9.43 -14.34
CA TYR A 39 22.05 -8.37 -13.48
C TYR A 39 23.57 -8.46 -13.37
N GLU A 40 24.25 -7.34 -13.65
CA GLU A 40 25.70 -7.19 -13.54
C GLU A 40 26.17 -7.39 -12.08
N GLN A 41 27.18 -8.24 -11.94
CA GLN A 41 27.66 -8.82 -10.67
C GLN A 41 28.45 -7.87 -9.75
N ALA A 42 28.58 -6.57 -10.04
CA ALA A 42 29.54 -5.73 -9.32
C ALA A 42 28.89 -4.52 -8.63
N LYS A 43 28.32 -4.71 -7.43
CA LYS A 43 28.09 -3.62 -6.47
C LYS A 43 28.82 -3.92 -5.14
N PRO A 44 29.69 -3.01 -4.62
CA PRO A 44 30.57 -3.27 -3.47
C PRO A 44 29.88 -3.61 -2.14
N GLN A 45 28.55 -3.53 -2.08
CA GLN A 45 27.76 -3.59 -0.85
C GLN A 45 26.69 -4.71 -0.87
N ARG A 46 26.73 -5.65 -1.83
CA ARG A 46 25.82 -6.82 -1.87
C ARG A 46 26.49 -8.04 -1.23
N PHE A 47 26.14 -8.34 0.01
CA PHE A 47 26.62 -9.53 0.75
C PHE A 47 25.68 -10.75 0.63
N HIS A 48 24.70 -10.73 -0.28
CA HIS A 48 23.75 -11.82 -0.50
C HIS A 48 23.81 -12.33 -1.94
N SER A 49 23.93 -13.64 -2.07
CA SER A 49 23.95 -14.38 -3.33
C SER A 49 22.55 -14.39 -3.96
N GLY A 50 22.40 -13.75 -5.13
CA GLY A 50 21.18 -13.78 -5.95
C GLY A 50 20.34 -12.49 -5.92
N ASP A 51 19.66 -12.21 -7.04
CA ASP A 51 18.70 -11.11 -7.14
C ASP A 51 17.34 -11.55 -6.61
N VAL A 52 16.97 -11.04 -5.44
CA VAL A 52 15.62 -11.21 -4.89
C VAL A 52 14.75 -10.03 -5.35
N PRO A 53 13.61 -10.28 -6.02
CA PRO A 53 12.70 -9.20 -6.43
C PRO A 53 12.17 -8.45 -5.20
N ARG A 54 12.25 -7.12 -5.21
CA ARG A 54 11.80 -6.26 -4.09
C ARG A 54 10.32 -5.88 -4.18
N LEU A 55 9.48 -6.78 -4.69
CA LEU A 55 8.07 -6.51 -4.99
C LEU A 55 7.09 -6.85 -3.84
N GLY A 56 7.60 -7.16 -2.65
CA GLY A 56 6.76 -7.54 -1.50
C GLY A 56 5.76 -6.45 -1.10
N GLY A 57 6.17 -5.18 -1.12
CA GLY A 57 5.27 -4.05 -0.84
C GLY A 57 4.12 -3.94 -1.84
N ALA A 58 4.38 -4.18 -3.13
CA ALA A 58 3.35 -4.21 -4.15
C ALA A 58 2.33 -5.35 -3.93
N ALA A 59 2.79 -6.51 -3.47
CA ALA A 59 1.91 -7.64 -3.16
C ALA A 59 1.02 -7.38 -1.95
N ILE A 60 1.54 -6.74 -0.89
CA ILE A 60 0.75 -6.33 0.28
C ILE A 60 -0.32 -5.32 -0.15
N LEU A 61 0.07 -4.32 -0.93
CA LEU A 61 -0.85 -3.29 -1.40
C LEU A 61 -1.94 -3.83 -2.31
N MET A 62 -1.62 -4.80 -3.18
CA MET A 62 -2.62 -5.49 -3.99
C MET A 62 -3.66 -6.22 -3.12
N GLY A 63 -3.22 -6.91 -2.06
CA GLY A 63 -4.11 -7.53 -1.08
C GLY A 63 -4.99 -6.52 -0.34
N SER A 64 -4.44 -5.35 0.02
CA SER A 64 -5.19 -4.26 0.65
C SER A 64 -6.24 -3.66 -0.30
N ILE A 65 -5.88 -3.35 -1.54
CA ILE A 65 -6.79 -2.77 -2.53
C ILE A 65 -7.91 -3.75 -2.85
N CYS A 66 -7.60 -5.03 -3.11
CA CYS A 66 -8.61 -6.06 -3.33
C CYS A 66 -9.52 -6.23 -2.11
N GLY A 67 -8.97 -6.16 -0.89
CA GLY A 67 -9.75 -6.17 0.36
C GLY A 67 -10.74 -5.01 0.45
N TRP A 68 -10.29 -3.78 0.19
CA TRP A 68 -11.18 -2.60 0.18
C TRP A 68 -12.27 -2.70 -0.89
N LEU A 69 -11.93 -3.18 -2.09
CA LEU A 69 -12.92 -3.43 -3.14
C LEU A 69 -13.94 -4.48 -2.71
N PHE A 70 -13.48 -5.60 -2.13
CA PHE A 70 -14.36 -6.65 -1.62
C PHE A 70 -15.29 -6.12 -0.53
N ALA A 71 -14.77 -5.35 0.42
CA ALA A 71 -15.56 -4.72 1.47
C ALA A 71 -16.61 -3.74 0.89
N GLY A 72 -16.24 -2.90 -0.08
CA GLY A 72 -17.18 -1.98 -0.72
C GLY A 72 -18.28 -2.69 -1.51
N PHE A 73 -17.95 -3.77 -2.24
CA PHE A 73 -18.96 -4.60 -2.92
C PHE A 73 -19.87 -5.33 -1.93
N ALA A 74 -19.32 -5.86 -0.84
CA ALA A 74 -20.10 -6.55 0.18
C ALA A 74 -21.09 -5.60 0.87
N GLU A 75 -20.70 -4.34 1.10
CA GLU A 75 -21.59 -3.31 1.66
C GLU A 75 -22.76 -2.96 0.73
N VAL A 76 -22.52 -2.79 -0.57
CA VAL A 76 -23.60 -2.59 -1.57
C VAL A 76 -24.54 -3.80 -1.65
N ALA A 77 -24.00 -5.01 -1.47
CA ALA A 77 -24.78 -6.24 -1.46
C ALA A 77 -25.57 -6.45 -0.15
N GLY A 78 -25.47 -5.55 0.83
CA GLY A 78 -26.14 -5.65 2.14
C GLY A 78 -25.48 -6.62 3.13
N GLY A 79 -24.27 -7.11 2.82
CA GLY A 79 -23.51 -8.08 3.61
C GLY A 79 -22.20 -7.51 4.14
N GLY A 80 -22.24 -6.33 4.77
CA GLY A 80 -21.04 -5.60 5.23
C GLY A 80 -20.07 -6.45 6.07
N LEU A 81 -18.76 -6.26 5.88
CA LEU A 81 -17.71 -7.08 6.49
C LEU A 81 -17.19 -6.53 7.83
N ASN A 82 -18.09 -5.92 8.61
CA ASN A 82 -17.76 -5.24 9.87
C ASN A 82 -16.66 -4.16 9.72
N VAL A 83 -16.63 -3.50 8.56
CA VAL A 83 -15.82 -2.33 8.25
C VAL A 83 -16.71 -1.40 7.42
N ARG A 84 -16.70 -0.11 7.73
CA ARG A 84 -17.33 0.90 6.87
C ARG A 84 -16.47 1.08 5.62
N ALA A 85 -16.97 0.64 4.48
CA ALA A 85 -16.30 0.60 3.19
C ALA A 85 -17.16 1.27 2.11
N GLU A 86 -17.84 2.37 2.47
CA GLU A 86 -18.53 3.24 1.53
C GLU A 86 -17.62 3.58 0.35
N TRP A 87 -18.15 3.62 -0.88
CA TRP A 87 -17.33 3.82 -2.08
C TRP A 87 -16.47 5.10 -2.03
N ALA A 88 -16.97 6.16 -1.41
CA ALA A 88 -16.20 7.38 -1.21
C ALA A 88 -14.92 7.13 -0.39
N PHE A 89 -15.01 6.33 0.68
CA PHE A 89 -13.86 5.93 1.49
C PHE A 89 -12.89 5.05 0.69
N VAL A 90 -13.40 4.01 0.03
CA VAL A 90 -12.59 3.06 -0.77
C VAL A 90 -11.84 3.80 -1.88
N ILE A 91 -12.53 4.63 -2.65
CA ILE A 91 -11.94 5.41 -3.75
C ILE A 91 -10.90 6.38 -3.22
N SER A 92 -11.16 7.07 -2.10
CA SER A 92 -10.20 8.00 -1.50
C SER A 92 -8.89 7.29 -1.15
N TRP A 93 -8.95 6.13 -0.48
CA TRP A 93 -7.76 5.37 -0.14
C TRP A 93 -6.99 4.85 -1.35
N VAL A 94 -7.69 4.38 -2.38
CA VAL A 94 -7.04 3.97 -3.63
C VAL A 94 -6.32 5.15 -4.26
N LEU A 95 -6.95 6.32 -4.37
CA LEU A 95 -6.34 7.53 -4.92
C LEU A 95 -5.14 8.01 -4.11
N ILE A 96 -5.22 7.94 -2.78
CA ILE A 96 -4.13 8.35 -1.88
C ILE A 96 -2.90 7.48 -2.06
N VAL A 97 -3.08 6.15 -2.15
CA VAL A 97 -1.95 5.21 -2.20
C VAL A 97 -1.36 5.08 -3.61
N LEU A 98 -2.15 5.34 -4.65
CA LEU A 98 -1.76 5.12 -6.05
C LEU A 98 -0.43 5.80 -6.45
N PRO A 99 -0.17 7.10 -6.16
CA PRO A 99 1.06 7.76 -6.61
C PRO A 99 2.33 7.13 -6.02
N ALA A 100 2.38 6.97 -4.70
CA ALA A 100 3.51 6.33 -4.02
C ALA A 100 3.69 4.87 -4.45
N LEU A 101 2.58 4.13 -4.63
CA LEU A 101 2.61 2.73 -5.07
C LEU A 101 3.16 2.58 -6.48
N LEU A 102 2.65 3.34 -7.45
CA LEU A 102 3.12 3.28 -8.83
C LEU A 102 4.58 3.69 -8.94
N GLY A 103 5.00 4.71 -8.17
CA GLY A 103 6.40 5.11 -8.06
C GLY A 103 7.30 4.02 -7.52
N GLY A 104 6.91 3.40 -6.39
CA GLY A 104 7.66 2.30 -5.79
C GLY A 104 7.75 1.09 -6.72
N PHE A 105 6.64 0.68 -7.33
CA PHE A 105 6.60 -0.45 -8.26
C PHE A 105 7.46 -0.20 -9.51
N TYR A 106 7.37 1.01 -10.09
CA TYR A 106 8.20 1.39 -11.22
C TYR A 106 9.69 1.39 -10.86
N GLU A 107 10.06 1.91 -9.69
CA GLU A 107 11.43 1.89 -9.20
C GLU A 107 11.93 0.47 -8.96
N ASP A 108 11.13 -0.40 -8.35
CA ASP A 108 11.55 -1.77 -8.05
C ASP A 108 11.82 -2.57 -9.33
N ILE A 109 11.02 -2.36 -10.38
CA ILE A 109 11.22 -2.99 -11.70
C ILE A 109 12.41 -2.37 -12.45
N THR A 110 12.46 -1.04 -12.54
CA THR A 110 13.37 -0.36 -13.48
C THR A 110 14.69 0.04 -12.84
N GLN A 111 14.73 0.24 -11.52
CA GLN A 111 15.86 0.80 -10.77
C GLN A 111 16.36 2.15 -11.32
N ARG A 112 15.46 2.95 -11.92
CA ARG A 112 15.76 4.19 -12.66
C ARG A 112 15.06 5.43 -12.10
N LEU A 113 14.22 5.31 -11.09
CA LEU A 113 13.44 6.42 -10.57
C LEU A 113 14.31 7.31 -9.69
N SER A 114 14.50 8.56 -10.11
CA SER A 114 15.29 9.51 -9.34
C SER A 114 14.68 9.80 -7.97
N VAL A 115 15.53 10.15 -7.00
CA VAL A 115 15.12 10.53 -5.63
C VAL A 115 14.05 11.62 -5.66
N ARG A 116 14.16 12.59 -6.58
CA ARG A 116 13.24 13.72 -6.71
C ARG A 116 11.81 13.24 -7.02
N TYR A 117 11.66 12.30 -7.95
CA TYR A 117 10.35 11.75 -8.29
C TYR A 117 9.77 10.90 -7.16
N ARG A 118 10.60 10.15 -6.42
CA ARG A 118 10.13 9.41 -5.23
C ARG A 118 9.57 10.35 -4.17
N LEU A 119 10.27 11.45 -3.89
CA LEU A 119 9.81 12.46 -2.94
C LEU A 119 8.52 13.15 -3.43
N LEU A 120 8.44 13.49 -4.72
CA LEU A 120 7.22 14.09 -5.28
C LEU A 120 6.02 13.14 -5.20
N LEU A 121 6.16 11.87 -5.58
CA LEU A 121 5.06 10.92 -5.55
C LEU A 121 4.56 10.64 -4.13
N THR A 122 5.47 10.50 -3.17
CA THR A 122 5.11 10.34 -1.75
C THR A 122 4.48 11.61 -1.16
N ALA A 123 4.99 12.79 -1.50
CA ALA A 123 4.39 14.07 -1.12
C ALA A 123 2.98 14.25 -1.72
N THR A 124 2.78 13.83 -2.97
CA THR A 124 1.45 13.83 -3.60
C THR A 124 0.48 12.90 -2.86
N SER A 125 0.90 11.68 -2.51
CA SER A 125 0.09 10.78 -1.68
C SER A 125 -0.28 11.40 -0.33
N ALA A 126 0.67 12.06 0.34
CA ALA A 126 0.40 12.77 1.60
C ALA A 126 -0.58 13.94 1.41
N GLY A 127 -0.39 14.75 0.36
CA GLY A 127 -1.29 15.86 0.02
C GLY A 127 -2.71 15.39 -0.29
N LEU A 128 -2.86 14.26 -0.98
CA LEU A 128 -4.16 13.62 -1.21
C LEU A 128 -4.79 13.14 0.10
N ALA A 129 -4.01 12.61 1.05
CA ALA A 129 -4.53 12.22 2.36
C ALA A 129 -5.04 13.44 3.15
N CYS A 130 -4.33 14.56 3.10
CA CYS A 130 -4.80 15.82 3.68
C CYS A 130 -6.08 16.31 3.01
N ALA A 131 -6.14 16.30 1.67
CA ALA A 131 -7.26 16.85 0.91
C ALA A 131 -8.54 15.98 0.98
N LEU A 132 -8.39 14.65 0.92
CA LEU A 132 -9.53 13.72 0.82
C LEU A 132 -9.99 13.19 2.18
N LEU A 133 -9.08 13.03 3.15
CA LEU A 133 -9.40 12.49 4.48
C LEU A 133 -9.34 13.54 5.58
N GLY A 134 -8.90 14.77 5.29
CA GLY A 134 -8.70 15.80 6.31
C GLY A 134 -7.61 15.45 7.32
N VAL A 135 -6.73 14.49 7.00
CA VAL A 135 -5.65 14.06 7.90
C VAL A 135 -4.56 15.12 7.87
N SER A 136 -4.23 15.69 9.02
CA SER A 136 -3.15 16.66 9.15
C SER A 136 -2.24 16.31 10.32
N VAL A 137 -1.00 16.80 10.26
CA VAL A 137 -0.08 16.74 11.40
C VAL A 137 -0.33 17.96 12.26
N VAL A 138 -1.01 17.76 13.39
CA VAL A 138 -1.39 18.85 14.31
C VAL A 138 -0.27 19.26 15.27
N ARG A 139 0.78 18.44 15.42
CA ARG A 139 1.89 18.70 16.35
C ARG A 139 3.15 17.99 15.89
N LEU A 140 4.27 18.72 15.87
CA LEU A 140 5.61 18.21 15.59
C LEU A 140 6.49 18.17 16.86
N GLY A 141 6.05 18.79 17.95
CA GLY A 141 6.80 18.88 19.20
C GLY A 141 7.88 19.97 19.16
N ILE A 142 7.79 20.88 18.18
CA ILE A 142 8.71 22.00 18.01
C ILE A 142 7.97 23.27 18.44
N PRO A 143 8.35 23.89 19.58
CA PRO A 143 7.72 25.12 20.05
C PRO A 143 7.74 26.21 18.97
N GLY A 144 6.62 26.90 18.78
CA GLY A 144 6.44 27.91 17.73
C GLY A 144 5.88 27.33 16.42
N LEU A 145 6.46 26.23 15.91
CA LEU A 145 5.93 25.56 14.71
C LEU A 145 4.59 24.88 15.00
N ASP A 146 4.45 24.26 16.18
CA ASP A 146 3.18 23.71 16.66
C ASP A 146 2.08 24.79 16.71
N ASN A 147 2.42 26.03 17.10
CA ASN A 147 1.45 27.12 17.17
C ASN A 147 1.01 27.58 15.77
N TRP A 148 1.93 27.57 14.79
CA TRP A 148 1.60 27.89 13.41
C TRP A 148 0.71 26.80 12.77
N LEU A 149 1.00 25.52 13.03
CA LEU A 149 0.21 24.40 12.52
C LEU A 149 -1.23 24.37 13.07
N VAL A 150 -1.41 24.73 14.36
CA VAL A 150 -2.74 24.81 14.98
C VAL A 150 -3.54 26.02 14.47
N ALA A 151 -2.87 27.05 13.96
CA ALA A 151 -3.52 28.25 13.43
C ALA A 151 -3.92 28.14 11.95
N MET A 152 -3.52 27.07 11.25
CA MET A 152 -3.86 26.76 9.85
C MET A 152 -5.11 25.89 9.77
#